data_AF-A0A670ZKI5-F1
#
_entry.id   AF-A0A670ZKI5-F1
#
_cell.length_a   1.000
_cell.length_b   1.000
_cell.length_c   1.000
_cell.angle_alpha   90.00
_cell.angle_beta   90.00
_cell.angle_gamma   90.00
#
_symmetry.space_group_name_H-M   'P 1'
#
loop_
_entity.id
_entity.type
_entity.pdbx_description
1 polymer ?
#
loop_
_entity_poly.entity_id
_entity_poly.type
_entity_poly.pdbx_seq_one_letter_code
_entity_poly.pdbx_strand_id
1 'polypeptide(L)'
;GEGYNIMKEYTGESFAITMNSFLLSGPDENVESLPCVFPFVFKNQVYTGCTTNGRSDGRYWCATSSNYNIDKMWRFCSEESDPTCVFPFIYKDKLYTTCTADGMRNGRCWCATTSNYDVDKKWTYCNITGRTEAVAVAKYYYC
;
A
#
# COMPACT_ATOMS: atom_id res chain seq x y z
N GLY A 1 10.86 41.85 -4.76
CA GLY A 1 9.90 41.03 -5.51
C GLY A 1 10.00 41.47 -6.94
N GLU A 2 10.23 40.52 -7.84
CA GLU A 2 9.78 40.56 -9.24
C GLU A 2 10.07 39.19 -9.84
N GLY A 3 9.04 38.59 -10.41
CA GLY A 3 9.04 37.21 -10.91
C GLY A 3 9.78 37.07 -12.22
N TYR A 4 10.36 35.90 -12.44
CA TYR A 4 10.86 35.52 -13.75
C TYR A 4 9.78 34.73 -14.48
N ASN A 5 9.21 35.33 -15.53
CA ASN A 5 8.33 34.64 -16.47
C ASN A 5 9.20 33.82 -17.43
N ILE A 6 8.98 32.51 -17.50
CA ILE A 6 9.66 31.65 -18.47
C ILE A 6 8.69 31.37 -19.62
N MET A 7 8.82 32.14 -20.69
CA MET A 7 8.14 31.90 -21.96
C MET A 7 8.78 30.70 -22.65
N LYS A 8 7.97 29.69 -23.01
CA LYS A 8 8.33 28.76 -24.08
C LYS A 8 7.16 28.65 -25.05
N GLU A 9 7.36 29.22 -26.23
CA GLU A 9 6.45 29.13 -27.37
C GLU A 9 6.53 27.72 -27.99
N TYR A 10 5.38 27.08 -28.12
CA TYR A 10 5.15 26.04 -29.12
C TYR A 10 3.82 26.37 -29.81
N THR A 11 3.96 26.96 -31.01
CA THR A 11 2.97 27.03 -32.09
C THR A 11 1.54 27.40 -31.70
N GLY A 12 1.27 28.71 -31.69
CA GLY A 12 0.20 29.22 -32.57
C GLY A 12 -1.16 29.55 -31.97
N GLU A 13 -1.46 29.26 -30.71
CA GLU A 13 -2.70 29.75 -30.06
C GLU A 13 -2.46 30.08 -28.57
N SER A 14 -2.64 31.35 -28.21
CA SER A 14 -2.55 31.81 -26.83
C SER A 14 -3.72 31.29 -26.00
N PHE A 15 -3.51 30.24 -25.21
CA PHE A 15 -4.40 29.85 -24.12
C PHE A 15 -3.63 29.78 -22.79
N ALA A 16 -4.06 30.58 -21.81
CA ALA A 16 -3.63 30.43 -20.43
C ALA A 16 -4.34 29.21 -19.82
N ILE A 17 -3.61 28.10 -19.64
CA ILE A 17 -4.14 26.92 -18.97
C ILE A 17 -3.85 27.04 -17.47
N THR A 18 -4.78 27.60 -16.71
CA THR A 18 -4.83 27.37 -15.25
C THR A 18 -5.42 25.99 -15.03
N MET A 19 -4.57 24.99 -14.84
CA MET A 19 -5.01 23.67 -14.38
C MET A 19 -5.49 23.79 -12.93
N ASN A 20 -6.81 23.86 -12.74
CA ASN A 20 -7.41 23.62 -11.44
C ASN A 20 -8.58 22.64 -11.60
N SER A 21 -8.29 21.35 -11.46
CA SER A 21 -9.30 20.29 -11.25
C SER A 21 -8.69 18.99 -10.74
N PHE A 22 -7.79 19.07 -9.76
CA PHE A 22 -7.81 18.09 -8.68
C PHE A 22 -7.63 18.83 -7.35
N LEU A 23 -8.76 19.05 -6.70
CA LEU A 23 -8.94 19.94 -5.57
C LEU A 23 -8.71 19.16 -4.25
N LEU A 24 -8.04 19.85 -3.31
CA LEU A 24 -8.15 19.78 -1.84
C LEU A 24 -7.18 18.89 -1.05
N SER A 25 -6.03 19.46 -0.68
CA SER A 25 -5.49 19.52 0.70
C SER A 25 -4.24 20.43 0.64
N GLY A 26 -4.33 21.71 1.02
CA GLY A 26 -4.10 22.17 2.39
C GLY A 26 -2.59 22.11 2.73
N PRO A 27 -1.91 23.23 3.08
CA PRO A 27 -0.53 23.20 3.56
C PRO A 27 -0.54 22.72 5.02
N ASP A 28 -0.85 21.45 5.20
CA ASP A 28 -0.66 20.70 6.44
C ASP A 28 -0.66 19.19 6.11
N GLU A 29 0.07 18.79 5.07
CA GLU A 29 0.55 17.42 5.04
C GLU A 29 1.62 17.35 6.13
N ASN A 30 1.22 16.79 7.25
CA ASN A 30 2.14 16.23 8.22
C ASN A 30 3.00 15.20 7.46
N VAL A 31 4.15 15.65 6.93
CA VAL A 31 5.15 14.86 6.18
C VAL A 31 5.82 13.80 7.07
N GLU A 32 5.13 13.36 8.13
CA GLU A 32 5.45 12.19 8.90
C GLU A 32 4.55 11.04 8.42
N SER A 33 5.12 10.30 7.46
CA SER A 33 4.83 8.88 7.16
C SER A 33 3.94 8.59 5.95
N LEU A 34 4.38 9.02 4.75
CA LEU A 34 3.90 8.46 3.48
C LEU A 34 3.92 6.92 3.51
N PRO A 35 2.89 6.23 2.99
CA PRO A 35 2.82 4.76 3.01
C PRO A 35 3.86 4.12 2.09
N CYS A 36 4.14 2.83 2.32
CA CYS A 36 4.97 2.05 1.40
C CYS A 36 4.33 1.98 0.02
N VAL A 37 5.14 2.13 -1.03
CA VAL A 37 4.73 1.92 -2.43
C VAL A 37 5.32 0.59 -2.90
N PHE A 38 4.46 -0.33 -3.34
CA PHE A 38 4.87 -1.62 -3.90
C PHE A 38 4.30 -1.80 -5.32
N PRO A 39 5.06 -2.39 -6.26
CA PRO A 39 6.47 -2.71 -6.15
C PRO A 39 7.37 -1.46 -6.22
N PHE A 40 8.54 -1.49 -5.58
CA PHE A 40 9.56 -0.44 -5.71
C PHE A 40 10.91 -0.97 -6.16
N VAL A 41 11.71 -0.11 -6.81
CA VAL A 41 13.05 -0.47 -7.31
C VAL A 41 14.16 0.07 -6.40
N PHE A 42 15.04 -0.82 -5.91
CA PHE A 42 16.25 -0.47 -5.15
C PHE A 42 17.44 -1.31 -5.62
N LYS A 43 18.57 -0.67 -5.96
CA LYS A 43 19.79 -1.34 -6.48
C LYS A 43 19.48 -2.35 -7.61
N ASN A 44 18.66 -1.92 -8.57
CA ASN A 44 18.19 -2.74 -9.71
C ASN A 44 17.42 -4.02 -9.34
N GLN A 45 16.92 -4.12 -8.12
CA GLN A 45 16.02 -5.19 -7.68
C GLN A 45 14.63 -4.62 -7.39
N VAL A 46 13.59 -5.41 -7.68
CA VAL A 46 12.19 -5.05 -7.44
C VAL A 46 11.74 -5.69 -6.14
N TYR A 47 11.14 -4.88 -5.26
CA TYR A 47 10.66 -5.31 -3.94
C TYR A 47 9.15 -5.13 -3.85
N THR A 48 8.45 -6.18 -3.44
CA THR A 48 7.00 -6.20 -3.19
C THR A 48 6.66 -6.23 -1.69
N GLY A 49 7.66 -6.00 -0.84
CA GLY A 49 7.55 -6.00 0.61
C GLY A 49 8.71 -5.24 1.24
N CYS A 50 8.67 -5.07 2.56
CA CYS A 50 9.76 -4.44 3.28
C CYS A 50 11.03 -5.30 3.21
N THR A 51 12.19 -4.64 3.20
CA THR A 51 13.49 -5.31 3.13
C THR A 51 14.44 -4.76 4.17
N THR A 52 15.44 -5.56 4.58
CA THR A 52 16.59 -5.11 5.38
C THR A 52 17.78 -4.74 4.48
N ASN A 53 17.66 -4.99 3.16
CA ASN A 53 18.76 -4.81 2.21
C ASN A 53 19.27 -3.37 2.22
N GLY A 54 20.59 -3.21 2.24
CA GLY A 54 21.23 -1.90 2.29
C GLY A 54 21.33 -1.28 3.69
N ARG A 55 20.91 -1.98 4.74
CA ARG A 55 21.08 -1.56 6.14
C ARG A 55 21.88 -2.59 6.95
N SER A 56 22.63 -2.11 7.94
CA SER A 56 23.39 -2.95 8.88
C SER A 56 22.71 -3.12 10.24
N ASP A 57 21.65 -2.34 10.50
CA ASP A 57 20.90 -2.37 11.77
C ASP A 57 19.78 -3.42 11.79
N GLY A 58 19.64 -4.21 10.72
CA GLY A 58 18.64 -5.28 10.61
C GLY A 58 17.19 -4.81 10.54
N ARG A 59 16.93 -3.50 10.46
CA ARG A 59 15.56 -2.96 10.44
C ARG A 59 14.95 -3.01 9.05
N TYR A 60 13.69 -3.43 8.98
CA TYR A 60 12.92 -3.44 7.76
C TYR A 60 12.56 -2.02 7.30
N TRP A 61 12.60 -1.79 5.99
CA TRP A 61 12.21 -0.55 5.36
C TRP A 61 11.54 -0.81 4.01
N CYS A 62 10.78 0.17 3.53
CA CYS A 62 10.16 0.18 2.21
C CYS A 62 10.33 1.55 1.56
N ALA A 63 10.32 1.62 0.23
CA ALA A 63 10.23 2.90 -0.46
C ALA A 63 8.82 3.47 -0.34
N THR A 64 8.71 4.80 -0.28
CA THR A 64 7.43 5.51 -0.36
C THR A 64 7.19 6.07 -1.77
N SER A 65 7.94 5.55 -2.75
CA SER A 65 7.83 5.83 -4.18
C SER A 65 8.13 4.57 -5.00
N SER A 66 7.83 4.58 -6.31
CA SER A 66 8.06 3.44 -7.20
C SER A 66 9.55 3.22 -7.54
N ASN A 67 10.39 4.26 -7.45
CA ASN A 67 11.82 4.16 -7.75
C ASN A 67 12.68 4.85 -6.69
N TYR A 68 13.02 4.09 -5.64
CA TYR A 68 13.93 4.55 -4.60
C TYR A 68 15.29 5.01 -5.15
N ASN A 69 15.76 4.43 -6.28
CA ASN A 69 17.06 4.82 -6.82
C ASN A 69 17.08 6.29 -7.27
N ILE A 70 15.93 6.85 -7.64
CA ILE A 70 15.75 8.25 -8.05
C ILE A 70 15.28 9.09 -6.86
N ASP A 71 14.15 8.71 -6.24
CA ASP A 71 13.44 9.60 -5.31
C ASP A 71 14.06 9.60 -3.90
N LYS A 72 14.75 8.51 -3.52
CA LYS A 72 15.35 8.31 -2.20
C LYS A 72 14.34 8.46 -1.04
N MET A 73 13.05 8.27 -1.30
CA MET A 73 11.99 8.34 -0.29
C MET A 73 11.70 6.96 0.29
N TRP A 74 11.67 6.86 1.61
CA TRP A 74 11.50 5.61 2.32
C TRP A 74 10.97 5.82 3.74
N ARG A 75 10.50 4.73 4.35
CA ARG A 75 10.17 4.68 5.77
C ARG A 75 10.61 3.36 6.40
N PHE A 76 10.75 3.35 7.72
CA PHE A 76 10.84 2.11 8.47
C PHE A 76 9.51 1.38 8.43
N CYS A 77 9.60 0.06 8.33
CA CYS A 77 8.51 -0.83 8.65
C CYS A 77 8.65 -1.21 10.12
N SER A 78 7.59 -1.02 10.90
CA SER A 78 7.39 -1.80 12.12
C SER A 78 7.44 -3.27 11.71
N GLU A 79 8.23 -4.08 12.41
CA GLU A 79 8.72 -5.39 11.97
C GLU A 79 7.71 -6.20 11.16
N GLU A 80 8.17 -6.62 9.98
CA GLU A 80 7.43 -7.30 8.91
C GLU A 80 6.41 -6.38 8.21
N SER A 81 6.62 -6.19 6.90
CA SER A 81 5.64 -5.65 5.94
C SER A 81 4.21 -5.89 6.40
N ASP A 82 3.37 -4.86 6.37
CA ASP A 82 1.94 -4.94 6.71
C ASP A 82 1.43 -6.34 6.35
N PRO A 83 1.18 -7.21 7.35
CA PRO A 83 1.08 -8.63 7.10
C PRO A 83 0.04 -8.86 6.02
N THR A 84 0.44 -9.38 4.87
CA THR A 84 -0.48 -9.64 3.76
C THR A 84 -1.04 -11.05 3.90
N CYS A 85 -2.25 -11.26 3.39
CA CYS A 85 -2.86 -12.58 3.38
C CYS A 85 -2.00 -13.54 2.55
N VAL A 86 -1.72 -14.72 3.11
CA VAL A 86 -1.16 -15.85 2.39
C VAL A 86 -2.29 -16.82 2.08
N PHE A 87 -2.50 -17.09 0.79
CA PHE A 87 -3.48 -18.08 0.34
C PHE A 87 -2.80 -19.21 -0.45
N PRO A 88 -3.25 -20.47 -0.28
CA PRO A 88 -4.18 -20.91 0.75
C PRO A 88 -3.52 -20.97 2.14
N PHE A 89 -4.32 -20.89 3.20
CA PHE A 89 -3.85 -21.10 4.58
C PHE A 89 -4.71 -22.10 5.36
N ILE A 90 -4.13 -22.74 6.37
CA ILE A 90 -4.82 -23.70 7.24
C ILE A 90 -5.27 -23.03 8.54
N TYR A 91 -6.55 -23.20 8.92
CA TYR A 91 -7.11 -22.82 10.22
C TYR A 91 -8.10 -23.89 10.72
N LYS A 92 -7.90 -24.38 11.95
CA LYS A 92 -8.65 -25.51 12.54
C LYS A 92 -8.77 -26.69 11.57
N ASP A 93 -7.64 -27.10 10.99
CA ASP A 93 -7.52 -28.19 10.03
C ASP A 93 -8.33 -28.00 8.73
N LYS A 94 -8.80 -26.79 8.44
CA LYS A 94 -9.49 -26.42 7.19
C LYS A 94 -8.63 -25.51 6.34
N LEU A 95 -8.68 -25.71 5.02
CA LEU A 95 -7.97 -24.90 4.04
C LEU A 95 -8.83 -23.71 3.59
N TYR A 96 -8.29 -22.50 3.65
CA TYR A 96 -8.95 -21.27 3.23
C TYR A 96 -8.18 -20.63 2.09
N THR A 97 -8.87 -20.34 0.98
CA THR A 97 -8.35 -19.64 -0.20
C THR A 97 -8.78 -18.18 -0.28
N THR A 98 -9.61 -17.75 0.67
CA THR A 98 -10.14 -16.39 0.80
C THR A 98 -10.14 -15.99 2.27
N CYS A 99 -10.38 -14.71 2.55
CA CYS A 99 -10.63 -14.26 3.92
C CYS A 99 -11.79 -15.04 4.55
N THR A 100 -11.75 -15.24 5.86
CA THR A 100 -12.82 -15.88 6.63
C THR A 100 -13.20 -15.05 7.86
N ALA A 101 -14.44 -15.14 8.32
CA ALA A 101 -14.86 -14.63 9.64
C ALA A 101 -14.84 -15.73 10.72
N ASP A 102 -14.49 -16.97 10.34
CA ASP A 102 -14.49 -18.11 11.23
C ASP A 102 -13.63 -17.86 12.47
N GLY A 103 -14.21 -18.09 13.63
CA GLY A 103 -13.55 -17.88 14.91
C GLY A 103 -13.50 -16.43 15.40
N MET A 104 -13.95 -15.44 14.63
CA MET A 104 -14.06 -14.05 15.08
C MET A 104 -15.45 -13.68 15.59
N ARG A 105 -15.52 -13.15 16.82
CA ARG A 105 -16.78 -12.77 17.50
C ARG A 105 -17.45 -11.55 16.87
N ASN A 106 -16.67 -10.64 16.30
CA ASN A 106 -17.16 -9.39 15.71
C ASN A 106 -17.54 -9.55 14.23
N GLY A 107 -17.46 -10.75 13.67
CA GLY A 107 -17.74 -11.02 12.26
C GLY A 107 -16.75 -10.38 11.29
N ARG A 108 -15.61 -9.84 11.75
CA ARG A 108 -14.61 -9.26 10.85
C ARG A 108 -13.84 -10.36 10.12
N CYS A 109 -13.73 -10.17 8.82
CA CYS A 109 -12.92 -10.97 7.93
C CYS A 109 -11.43 -10.85 8.24
N TRP A 110 -10.76 -12.00 8.33
CA TRP A 110 -9.33 -12.13 8.56
C TRP A 110 -8.75 -13.19 7.63
N CYS A 111 -7.42 -13.19 7.53
CA CYS A 111 -6.65 -14.20 6.80
C CYS A 111 -5.35 -14.48 7.56
N ALA A 112 -4.78 -15.67 7.38
CA ALA A 112 -3.44 -15.93 7.88
C ALA A 112 -2.39 -15.20 7.03
N THR A 113 -1.25 -14.91 7.65
CA THR A 113 -0.12 -14.28 6.98
C THR A 113 1.02 -15.27 6.74
N THR A 114 0.71 -16.56 6.93
CA THR A 114 1.53 -17.73 6.63
C THR A 114 0.63 -18.84 6.07
N SER A 115 1.22 -19.93 5.57
CA SER A 115 0.46 -21.06 5.03
C SER A 115 -0.28 -21.88 6.11
N ASN A 116 0.07 -21.73 7.39
CA ASN A 116 -0.52 -22.52 8.46
C ASN A 116 -0.71 -21.69 9.75
N TYR A 117 -1.92 -21.17 9.94
CA TYR A 117 -2.27 -20.44 11.15
C TYR A 117 -2.26 -21.35 12.38
N ASP A 118 -2.60 -22.63 12.24
CA ASP A 118 -2.66 -23.55 13.37
C ASP A 118 -1.30 -23.72 14.05
N VAL A 119 -0.21 -23.56 13.29
CA VAL A 119 1.17 -23.55 13.78
C VAL A 119 1.63 -22.14 14.13
N ASP A 120 1.54 -21.19 13.19
CA ASP A 120 2.23 -19.90 13.29
C ASP A 120 1.46 -18.85 14.09
N LYS A 121 0.13 -18.97 14.16
CA LYS A 121 -0.78 -18.01 14.82
C LYS A 121 -0.67 -16.56 14.32
N LYS A 122 -0.09 -16.35 13.12
CA LYS A 122 0.02 -15.04 12.49
C LYS A 122 -1.17 -14.77 11.55
N TRP A 123 -1.76 -13.58 11.65
CA TRP A 123 -2.95 -13.20 10.90
C TRP A 123 -3.06 -11.68 10.76
N THR A 124 -3.90 -11.25 9.81
CA THR A 124 -4.27 -9.84 9.64
C THR A 124 -5.76 -9.70 9.35
N TYR A 125 -6.30 -8.50 9.51
CA TYR A 125 -7.63 -8.17 9.00
C TYR A 125 -7.57 -7.95 7.50
N CYS A 126 -8.57 -8.47 6.80
CA CYS A 126 -8.70 -8.19 5.39
C CYS A 126 -9.20 -6.76 5.19
N ASN A 127 -8.44 -5.95 4.46
CA ASN A 127 -8.85 -4.60 4.09
C ASN A 127 -9.82 -4.70 2.90
N ILE A 128 -11.09 -5.00 3.19
CA ILE A 128 -12.15 -5.15 2.17
C ILE A 128 -12.63 -3.81 1.57
N THR A 129 -11.88 -2.72 1.78
CA THR A 129 -12.17 -1.41 1.20
C THR A 129 -11.53 -1.27 -0.19
N GLY A 130 -12.09 -1.92 -1.21
CA GLY A 130 -11.84 -1.50 -2.60
C GLY A 130 -11.88 -2.55 -3.70
N ARG A 131 -13.09 -2.84 -4.20
CA ARG A 131 -13.39 -2.64 -5.62
C ARG A 131 -14.88 -2.39 -5.77
N THR A 132 -15.30 -1.14 -5.60
CA THR A 132 -16.62 -0.70 -6.01
C THR A 132 -16.73 -0.82 -7.52
N GLU A 133 -17.35 -1.89 -8.00
CA GLU A 133 -18.40 -1.75 -9.00
C GLU A 133 -19.67 -2.39 -8.47
N ALA A 134 -20.76 -1.64 -8.59
CA ALA A 134 -22.07 -1.97 -8.10
C ALA A 134 -22.65 -3.21 -8.82
N VAL A 135 -22.37 -4.41 -8.29
CA VAL A 135 -23.22 -5.59 -8.49
C VAL A 135 -23.25 -6.39 -7.18
N ALA A 136 -24.43 -6.41 -6.54
CA ALA A 136 -24.80 -7.16 -5.33
C ALA A 136 -24.40 -6.58 -3.94
N VAL A 137 -25.09 -5.50 -3.53
CA VAL A 137 -25.04 -4.85 -2.19
C VAL A 137 -25.62 -5.71 -1.05
N ALA A 138 -25.50 -7.04 -1.09
CA ALA A 138 -25.92 -7.91 0.02
C ALA A 138 -25.02 -9.14 0.27
N LYS A 139 -23.99 -9.37 -0.56
CA LYS A 139 -23.15 -10.58 -0.45
C LYS A 139 -21.67 -10.33 -0.11
N TYR A 140 -21.17 -9.10 -0.24
CA TYR A 140 -19.76 -8.75 -0.05
C TYR A 140 -19.35 -8.40 1.39
N TYR A 141 -20.28 -8.43 2.34
CA TYR A 141 -19.98 -8.31 3.78
C TYR A 141 -19.69 -9.66 4.44
N TYR A 142 -19.73 -10.74 3.66
CA TYR A 142 -19.56 -12.09 4.16
C TYR A 142 -18.33 -12.70 3.51
N CYS A 143 -17.30 -12.88 4.34
CA CYS A 143 -16.68 -14.18 4.44
C CYS A 143 -17.77 -15.23 4.73
#